data_AF-A0A9E2G594-F1
#
_entry.id   AF-A0A9E2G594-F1
#
_cell.length_a   1.000
_cell.length_b   1.000
_cell.length_c   1.000
_cell.angle_alpha   90.00
_cell.angle_beta   90.00
_cell.angle_gamma   90.00
#
_symmetry.space_group_name_H-M   'P 1'
#
loop_
_entity.id
_entity.type
_entity.pdbx_description
1 polymer ?
#
loop_
_entity_poly.entity_id
_entity_poly.type
_entity_poly.pdbx_seq_one_letter_code
_entity_poly.pdbx_strand_id
1 'polypeptide(L)'
;MRTILWSGLFILGFHGTALAAEPKPSASGTIFMEGAVTEPVLTLQQSLIGALGYSNLVNWRSPDLSLPPPNIADIDKTKEHLNKARDLGKEGEIEKGVAELRAALKLLDDNIFTLCTSTPKAIGKYINVLRRLSVFLYFNNDSEGTTAVLNRLFALYPSIPFKKFTKDLKPLFTELQKAHGELGFTTVSVTTDPPGAKIYYNFELQGPSPVKVEEVPAGEAILLAVLPGYEPQVERLAVTPKAEGTTHTMTLKPGPVLQALSPARAELGLTTAGPAVLAAMNYLKVDILVLVHFDIKGPRELIMTGSVFDRRTQVRLKEVKKTVDPQTVTPEQVRTYVASMFEGVRLDGKIGPKPGKTGPKKPEGPGFLSGMWTSVKTLPEKKYFWHTMGGIGGALVVGAIVTAVMLSGENTDEFRRTTGSKLVLGF
;
A
#
# COMPACT_ATOMS: atom_id res chain seq x y z
N MET A 1 -13.09 56.49 -65.46
CA MET A 1 -12.29 55.25 -65.30
C MET A 1 -12.75 54.58 -64.01
N ARG A 2 -13.56 53.51 -64.08
CA ARG A 2 -13.21 52.09 -63.76
C ARG A 2 -12.61 51.96 -62.34
N THR A 3 -13.06 51.13 -61.39
CA THR A 3 -13.98 49.96 -61.37
C THR A 3 -14.14 49.46 -59.90
N ILE A 4 -15.33 48.97 -59.56
CA ILE A 4 -15.66 47.76 -58.74
C ILE A 4 -15.23 47.68 -57.25
N LEU A 5 -16.22 47.59 -56.35
CA LEU A 5 -16.29 46.48 -55.38
C LEU A 5 -17.75 46.14 -55.05
N TRP A 6 -18.04 44.84 -55.09
CA TRP A 6 -19.36 44.21 -55.17
C TRP A 6 -19.73 43.58 -53.82
N SER A 7 -21.01 43.73 -53.47
CA SER A 7 -21.94 42.82 -52.78
C SER A 7 -21.57 42.12 -51.45
N GLY A 8 -22.49 42.31 -50.49
CA GLY A 8 -22.58 41.60 -49.22
C GLY A 8 -23.21 40.20 -49.35
N LEU A 9 -22.87 39.33 -48.38
CA LEU A 9 -23.47 38.03 -48.18
C LEU A 9 -23.91 37.91 -46.71
N PHE A 10 -25.22 37.85 -46.50
CA PHE A 10 -25.86 37.44 -45.24
C PHE A 10 -25.62 35.94 -45.04
N ILE A 11 -24.99 35.54 -43.93
CA ILE A 11 -24.95 34.13 -43.49
C ILE A 11 -25.87 33.98 -42.28
N LEU A 12 -26.96 33.25 -42.51
CA LEU A 12 -27.86 32.71 -41.49
C LEU A 12 -27.05 31.79 -40.55
N GLY A 13 -26.91 32.20 -39.29
CA GLY A 13 -26.32 31.39 -38.24
C GLY A 13 -27.24 30.22 -37.87
N PHE A 14 -26.93 29.03 -38.37
CA PHE A 14 -27.43 27.77 -37.80
C PHE A 14 -26.93 27.65 -36.36
N HIS A 15 -27.83 27.81 -35.40
CA HIS A 15 -27.61 27.36 -34.04
C HIS A 15 -27.67 25.83 -34.04
N GLY A 16 -26.53 25.19 -34.29
CA GLY A 16 -26.33 23.79 -33.96
C GLY A 16 -26.46 23.66 -32.44
N THR A 17 -27.60 23.15 -31.97
CA THR A 17 -27.72 22.64 -30.61
C THR A 17 -26.71 21.50 -30.47
N ALA A 18 -25.58 21.81 -29.83
CA ALA A 18 -24.68 20.78 -29.35
C ALA A 18 -25.50 19.94 -28.35
N LEU A 19 -25.96 18.76 -28.78
CA LEU A 19 -26.53 17.75 -27.90
C LEU A 19 -25.52 17.52 -26.77
N ALA A 20 -25.87 17.97 -25.57
CA ALA A 20 -25.07 17.70 -24.39
C ALA A 20 -24.85 16.20 -24.32
N ALA A 21 -23.60 15.75 -24.34
CA ALA A 21 -23.27 14.35 -24.17
C ALA A 21 -23.91 13.87 -22.85
N GLU A 22 -24.67 12.78 -22.90
CA GLU A 22 -25.29 12.22 -21.70
C GLU A 22 -24.22 12.02 -20.61
N PRO A 23 -24.51 12.39 -19.34
CA PRO A 23 -23.55 12.25 -18.27
C PRO A 23 -23.18 10.77 -18.10
N LYS A 24 -21.88 10.48 -18.14
CA LYS A 24 -21.36 9.10 -17.98
C LYS A 24 -21.75 8.58 -16.59
N PRO A 25 -22.22 7.32 -16.47
CA PRO A 25 -22.57 6.77 -15.17
C PRO A 25 -21.32 6.60 -14.31
N SER A 26 -21.51 6.74 -13.00
CA SER A 26 -20.45 6.48 -12.03
C SER A 26 -20.17 4.98 -11.94
N ALA A 27 -18.90 4.59 -11.93
CA ALA A 27 -18.49 3.19 -11.86
C ALA A 27 -17.39 2.96 -10.83
N SER A 28 -17.41 1.79 -10.19
CA SER A 28 -16.34 1.32 -9.32
C SER A 28 -16.34 -0.20 -9.30
N GLY A 29 -15.40 -0.80 -8.58
CA GLY A 29 -15.23 -2.24 -8.62
C GLY A 29 -14.01 -2.76 -7.90
N THR A 30 -13.94 -4.08 -7.77
CA THR A 30 -12.81 -4.78 -7.16
C THR A 30 -12.47 -6.04 -7.93
N ILE A 31 -11.30 -6.59 -7.63
CA ILE A 31 -10.78 -7.83 -8.20
C ILE A 31 -10.65 -8.83 -7.06
N PHE A 32 -11.42 -9.91 -7.11
CA PHE A 32 -11.30 -11.05 -6.20
C PHE A 32 -10.31 -12.06 -6.76
N MET A 33 -9.40 -12.57 -5.93
CA MET A 33 -8.44 -13.59 -6.34
C MET A 33 -8.70 -14.89 -5.59
N GLU A 34 -8.48 -16.00 -6.28
CA GLU A 34 -8.52 -17.35 -5.75
C GLU A 34 -7.35 -18.15 -6.28
N GLY A 35 -6.63 -18.82 -5.37
CA GLY A 35 -5.41 -19.55 -5.68
C GLY A 35 -4.13 -18.78 -5.29
N ALA A 36 -2.98 -19.32 -5.72
CA ALA A 36 -1.67 -18.81 -5.33
C ALA A 36 -1.34 -17.49 -6.04
N VAL A 37 -1.37 -16.39 -5.31
CA VAL A 37 -1.04 -15.06 -5.83
C VAL A 37 0.47 -14.93 -5.97
N THR A 38 0.93 -14.67 -7.19
CA THR A 38 2.34 -14.44 -7.53
C THR A 38 2.53 -13.00 -7.99
N GLU A 39 3.78 -12.52 -8.06
CA GLU A 39 4.10 -11.17 -8.54
C GLU A 39 3.48 -10.87 -9.92
N PRO A 40 3.56 -11.75 -10.95
CA PRO A 40 2.88 -11.52 -12.23
C PRO A 40 1.36 -11.30 -12.12
N VAL A 41 0.70 -12.01 -11.19
CA VAL A 41 -0.74 -11.85 -10.94
C VAL A 41 -1.05 -10.47 -10.34
N LEU A 42 -0.21 -9.98 -9.42
CA LEU A 42 -0.33 -8.64 -8.86
C LEU A 42 -0.10 -7.55 -9.92
N THR A 43 0.88 -7.73 -10.80
CA THR A 43 1.12 -6.82 -11.94
C THR A 43 -0.09 -6.78 -12.88
N LEU A 44 -0.68 -7.94 -13.20
CA LEU A 44 -1.90 -8.02 -14.00
C LEU A 44 -3.07 -7.29 -13.32
N GLN A 45 -3.26 -7.48 -12.01
CA GLN A 45 -4.27 -6.76 -11.24
C GLN A 45 -4.12 -5.24 -11.38
N GLN A 46 -2.90 -4.72 -11.20
CA GLN A 46 -2.61 -3.28 -11.33
C GLN A 46 -2.87 -2.77 -12.75
N SER A 47 -2.45 -3.53 -13.77
CA SER A 47 -2.73 -3.20 -15.17
C SER A 47 -4.23 -3.11 -15.45
N LEU A 48 -5.02 -4.04 -14.88
CA LEU A 48 -6.46 -4.07 -15.04
C LEU A 48 -7.16 -2.88 -14.35
N ILE A 49 -6.76 -2.55 -13.11
CA ILE A 49 -7.25 -1.36 -12.40
C ILE A 49 -6.94 -0.09 -13.20
N GLY A 50 -5.72 0.02 -13.74
CA GLY A 50 -5.32 1.12 -14.61
C GLY A 50 -6.20 1.21 -15.86
N ALA A 51 -6.41 0.11 -16.56
CA ALA A 51 -7.26 0.05 -17.75
C ALA A 51 -8.73 0.44 -17.47
N LEU A 52 -9.29 0.02 -16.32
CA LEU A 52 -10.62 0.46 -15.88
C LEU A 52 -10.68 1.97 -15.61
N GLY A 53 -9.63 2.53 -15.01
CA GLY A 53 -9.49 3.97 -14.75
C GLY A 53 -9.45 4.84 -16.02
N TYR A 54 -8.96 4.30 -17.14
CA TYR A 54 -8.91 5.01 -18.43
C TYR A 54 -10.15 4.79 -19.32
N SER A 55 -11.16 4.03 -18.86
CA SER A 55 -12.38 3.82 -19.64
C SER A 55 -13.10 5.14 -19.92
N ASN A 56 -13.36 5.44 -21.20
CA ASN A 56 -14.10 6.64 -21.58
C ASN A 56 -15.62 6.46 -21.48
N LEU A 57 -16.11 5.25 -21.20
CA LEU A 57 -17.55 4.91 -21.17
C LEU A 57 -18.20 5.16 -19.81
N VAL A 58 -17.40 5.17 -18.74
CA VAL A 58 -17.87 5.34 -17.36
C VAL A 58 -17.00 6.35 -16.64
N ASN A 59 -17.53 6.98 -15.59
CA ASN A 59 -16.74 7.76 -14.66
C ASN A 59 -16.21 6.82 -13.57
N TRP A 60 -15.06 6.19 -13.83
CA TRP A 60 -14.44 5.25 -12.90
C TRP A 60 -13.91 5.95 -11.64
N ARG A 61 -14.23 5.38 -10.48
CA ARG A 61 -13.68 5.72 -9.17
C ARG A 61 -13.16 4.45 -8.53
N SER A 62 -11.85 4.33 -8.39
CA SER A 62 -11.28 3.20 -7.64
C SER A 62 -11.80 3.24 -6.20
N PRO A 63 -12.19 2.09 -5.61
CA PRO A 63 -12.53 2.04 -4.19
C PRO A 63 -11.37 2.59 -3.37
N ASP A 64 -11.70 3.31 -2.29
CA ASP A 64 -10.69 3.80 -1.39
C ASP A 64 -10.13 2.66 -0.54
N LEU A 65 -9.09 2.01 -1.06
CA LEU A 65 -8.33 0.97 -0.38
C LEU A 65 -7.09 1.56 0.31
N SER A 66 -7.08 2.88 0.55
CA SER A 66 -5.96 3.53 1.23
C SER A 66 -5.80 2.98 2.64
N LEU A 67 -4.55 3.01 3.09
CA LEU A 67 -4.22 2.68 4.46
C LEU A 67 -4.73 3.80 5.38
N PRO A 68 -5.01 3.49 6.67
CA PRO A 68 -5.42 4.54 7.60
C PRO A 68 -4.40 5.68 7.62
N PRO A 69 -4.85 6.93 7.80
CA PRO A 69 -3.93 8.06 7.87
C PRO A 69 -2.98 7.90 9.06
N PRO A 70 -1.70 8.29 8.91
CA PRO A 70 -0.75 8.25 10.01
C PRO A 70 -1.14 9.23 11.12
N ASN A 71 -1.05 8.79 12.37
CA ASN A 71 -1.34 9.60 13.55
C ASN A 71 -0.06 10.27 14.10
N ILE A 72 0.39 11.31 13.39
CA ILE A 72 1.65 12.02 13.71
C ILE A 72 1.54 12.79 15.03
N ALA A 73 0.36 13.33 15.34
CA ALA A 73 0.14 14.14 16.54
C ALA A 73 0.43 13.36 17.83
N ASP A 74 0.01 12.11 17.93
CA ASP A 74 0.30 11.28 19.11
C ASP A 74 1.77 10.87 19.21
N ILE A 75 2.45 10.69 18.07
CA ILE A 75 3.91 10.49 18.07
C ILE A 75 4.64 11.72 18.61
N ASP A 76 4.18 12.93 18.27
CA ASP A 76 4.81 14.17 18.73
C ASP A 76 4.61 14.42 20.23
N LYS A 77 3.47 14.01 20.82
CA LYS A 77 3.24 14.03 22.28
C LYS A 77 4.28 13.22 23.06
N THR A 78 4.90 12.20 22.44
CA THR A 78 6.02 11.44 23.06
C THR A 78 7.14 12.38 23.52
N LYS A 79 7.42 13.47 22.77
CA LYS A 79 8.45 14.44 23.13
C LYS A 79 8.12 15.20 24.42
N GLU A 80 6.84 15.51 24.65
CA GLU A 80 6.39 16.18 25.87
C GLU A 80 6.59 15.29 27.08
N HIS A 81 6.17 14.03 27.01
CA HIS A 81 6.43 13.03 28.06
C HIS A 81 7.92 12.85 28.33
N LEU A 82 8.75 12.79 27.28
CA LEU A 82 10.21 12.70 27.43
C LEU A 82 10.83 13.94 28.12
N ASN A 83 10.29 15.13 27.89
CA ASN A 83 10.74 16.37 28.54
C ASN A 83 10.29 16.41 30.00
N LYS A 84 9.02 16.08 30.27
CA LYS A 84 8.48 15.99 31.64
C LYS A 84 9.26 14.99 32.48
N ALA A 85 9.48 13.77 31.96
CA ALA A 85 10.27 12.76 32.64
C ALA A 85 11.68 13.26 32.97
N ARG A 86 12.34 13.96 32.03
CA ARG A 86 13.67 14.56 32.26
C ARG A 86 13.63 15.55 33.43
N ASP A 87 12.64 16.42 33.48
CA ASP A 87 12.57 17.47 34.50
C ASP A 87 12.21 16.88 35.87
N LEU A 88 11.28 15.92 35.93
CA LEU A 88 11.00 15.11 37.13
C LEU A 88 12.24 14.37 37.64
N GLY A 89 13.07 13.83 36.76
CA GLY A 89 14.34 13.21 37.15
C GLY A 89 15.33 14.17 37.80
N LYS A 90 15.33 15.46 37.42
CA LYS A 90 16.16 16.49 38.08
C LYS A 90 15.62 16.86 39.47
N GLU A 91 14.30 16.77 39.63
CA GLU A 91 13.59 17.04 40.88
C GLU A 91 13.64 15.85 41.86
N GLY A 92 14.17 14.70 41.43
CA GLY A 92 14.22 13.46 42.24
C GLY A 92 12.89 12.68 42.25
N GLU A 93 11.91 13.10 41.45
CA GLU A 93 10.57 12.53 41.34
C GLU A 93 10.58 11.33 40.36
N ILE A 94 11.38 10.31 40.70
CA ILE A 94 11.69 9.18 39.79
C ILE A 94 10.45 8.39 39.39
N GLU A 95 9.55 8.07 40.34
CA GLU A 95 8.33 7.30 40.07
C GLU A 95 7.42 8.01 39.06
N LYS A 96 7.22 9.33 39.23
CA LYS A 96 6.46 10.14 38.26
C LYS A 96 7.14 10.15 36.90
N GLY A 97 8.47 10.22 36.87
CA GLY A 97 9.25 10.12 35.64
C GLY A 97 9.09 8.76 34.93
N VAL A 98 9.02 7.65 35.67
CA VAL A 98 8.71 6.33 35.13
C VAL A 98 7.32 6.32 34.48
N ALA A 99 6.31 6.90 35.15
CA ALA A 99 4.95 6.99 34.62
C ALA A 99 4.90 7.75 33.28
N GLU A 100 5.59 8.89 33.19
CA GLU A 100 5.72 9.66 31.94
C GLU A 100 6.40 8.86 30.83
N LEU A 101 7.47 8.11 31.13
CA LEU A 101 8.17 7.27 30.14
C LEU A 101 7.36 6.05 29.69
N ARG A 102 6.56 5.46 30.59
CA ARG A 102 5.61 4.39 30.23
C ARG A 102 4.49 4.93 29.33
N ALA A 103 3.98 6.14 29.61
CA ALA A 103 3.02 6.81 28.74
C ALA A 103 3.62 7.11 27.35
N ALA A 104 4.87 7.60 27.30
CA ALA A 104 5.60 7.79 26.06
C ALA A 104 5.75 6.48 25.26
N LEU A 105 6.14 5.38 25.93
CA LEU A 105 6.28 4.07 25.29
C LEU A 105 4.94 3.55 24.75
N LYS A 106 3.85 3.73 25.53
CA LYS A 106 2.50 3.36 25.11
C LYS A 106 2.07 4.10 23.84
N LEU A 107 2.31 5.41 23.76
CA LEU A 107 2.01 6.18 22.54
C LEU A 107 2.76 5.65 21.32
N LEU A 108 4.02 5.26 21.49
CA LEU A 108 4.79 4.65 20.40
C LEU A 108 4.25 3.27 20.01
N ASP A 109 3.88 2.44 21.00
CA ASP A 109 3.33 1.10 20.80
C ASP A 109 1.98 1.11 20.09
N ASP A 110 1.09 2.02 20.47
CA ASP A 110 -0.22 2.18 19.86
C ASP A 110 -0.13 2.72 18.42
N ASN A 111 1.03 3.26 18.02
CA ASN A 111 1.23 3.95 16.75
C ASN A 111 2.40 3.37 15.92
N ILE A 112 2.67 2.07 16.06
CA ILE A 112 3.72 1.36 15.29
C ILE A 112 3.54 1.54 13.77
N PHE A 113 2.30 1.53 13.27
CA PHE A 113 2.00 1.82 11.86
C PHE A 113 2.53 3.20 11.43
N THR A 114 2.24 4.25 12.20
CA THR A 114 2.72 5.62 11.95
C THR A 114 4.24 5.72 12.02
N LEU A 115 4.84 5.01 12.98
CA LEU A 115 6.29 4.97 13.14
C LEU A 115 6.96 4.41 11.89
N CYS A 116 6.52 3.25 11.42
CA CYS A 116 7.13 2.57 10.27
C CYS A 116 6.92 3.30 8.95
N THR A 117 5.75 3.92 8.75
CA THR A 117 5.36 4.46 7.43
C THR A 117 5.71 5.92 7.23
N SER A 118 5.77 6.70 8.31
CA SER A 118 5.73 8.17 8.22
C SER A 118 6.74 8.87 9.14
N THR A 119 7.47 8.13 9.98
CA THR A 119 8.39 8.74 10.95
C THR A 119 9.85 8.48 10.59
N PRO A 120 10.63 9.53 10.26
CA PRO A 120 12.07 9.40 10.10
C PRO A 120 12.72 8.92 11.40
N LYS A 121 13.68 7.98 11.28
CA LYS A 121 14.44 7.43 12.43
C LYS A 121 13.51 6.86 13.53
N ALA A 122 12.41 6.21 13.13
CA ALA A 122 11.43 5.61 14.03
C ALA A 122 12.06 4.74 15.13
N ILE A 123 12.95 3.82 14.74
CA ILE A 123 13.69 2.96 15.67
C ILE A 123 14.48 3.78 16.70
N GLY A 124 15.08 4.89 16.29
CA GLY A 124 15.84 5.78 17.19
C GLY A 124 14.95 6.47 18.24
N LYS A 125 13.72 6.87 17.87
CA LYS A 125 12.74 7.39 18.84
C LYS A 125 12.37 6.32 19.87
N TYR A 126 12.11 5.11 19.39
CA TYR A 126 11.73 3.96 20.20
C TYR A 126 12.83 3.56 21.21
N ILE A 127 14.04 3.36 20.70
CA ILE A 127 15.26 3.07 21.49
C ILE A 127 15.51 4.15 22.54
N ASN A 128 15.31 5.43 22.20
CA ASN A 128 15.54 6.52 23.14
C ASN A 128 14.56 6.50 24.33
N VAL A 129 13.29 6.13 24.12
CA VAL A 129 12.31 5.96 25.21
C VAL A 129 12.71 4.78 26.09
N LEU A 130 12.96 3.61 25.50
CA LEU A 130 13.39 2.42 26.25
C LEU A 130 14.65 2.68 27.08
N ARG A 131 15.67 3.30 26.48
CA ARG A 131 16.92 3.66 27.18
C ARG A 131 16.68 4.57 28.39
N ARG A 132 15.82 5.59 28.25
CA ARG A 132 15.50 6.48 29.38
C ARG A 132 14.71 5.73 30.43
N LEU A 133 13.75 4.91 30.01
CA LEU A 133 12.93 4.10 30.91
C LEU A 133 13.78 3.14 31.73
N SER A 134 14.76 2.44 31.13
CA SER A 134 15.65 1.55 31.88
C SER A 134 16.45 2.28 32.96
N VAL A 135 16.90 3.51 32.68
CA VAL A 135 17.63 4.33 33.67
C VAL A 135 16.71 4.75 34.82
N PHE A 136 15.48 5.19 34.52
CA PHE A 136 14.52 5.58 35.55
C PHE A 136 14.08 4.40 36.42
N LEU A 137 13.80 3.24 35.81
CA LEU A 137 13.45 2.02 36.54
C LEU A 137 14.58 1.58 37.47
N TYR A 138 15.83 1.71 37.03
CA TYR A 138 16.99 1.39 37.87
C TYR A 138 17.04 2.26 39.12
N PHE A 139 16.90 3.59 38.97
CA PHE A 139 16.86 4.51 40.12
C PHE A 139 15.56 4.40 40.94
N ASN A 140 14.51 3.80 40.40
CA ASN A 140 13.29 3.48 41.12
C ASN A 140 13.38 2.15 41.90
N ASN A 141 14.55 1.50 41.92
CA ASN A 141 14.76 0.15 42.48
C ASN A 141 13.88 -0.94 41.84
N ASP A 142 13.42 -0.74 40.60
CA ASP A 142 12.67 -1.73 39.82
C ASP A 142 13.64 -2.55 38.95
N SER A 143 14.30 -3.53 39.55
CA SER A 143 15.31 -4.36 38.89
C SER A 143 14.72 -5.26 37.80
N GLU A 144 13.52 -5.80 38.02
CA GLU A 144 12.78 -6.62 37.06
C GLU A 144 12.41 -5.79 35.83
N GLY A 145 11.79 -4.63 36.04
CA GLY A 145 11.45 -3.70 34.96
C GLY A 145 12.69 -3.21 34.20
N THR A 146 13.78 -2.90 34.91
CA THR A 146 15.05 -2.51 34.27
C THR A 146 15.57 -3.61 33.35
N THR A 147 15.59 -4.85 33.84
CA THR A 147 16.05 -6.02 33.09
C THR A 147 15.18 -6.29 31.87
N ALA A 148 13.85 -6.24 32.03
CA ALA A 148 12.90 -6.42 30.94
C ALA A 148 13.10 -5.38 29.82
N VAL A 149 13.27 -4.10 30.19
CA VAL A 149 13.48 -3.02 29.22
C VAL A 149 14.85 -3.12 28.54
N LEU A 150 15.90 -3.52 29.27
CA LEU A 150 17.23 -3.73 28.68
C LEU A 150 17.25 -4.91 27.70
N ASN A 151 16.65 -6.05 28.05
CA ASN A 151 16.54 -7.19 27.15
C ASN A 151 15.78 -6.83 25.86
N ARG A 152 14.70 -6.06 25.99
CA ARG A 152 13.97 -5.53 24.83
C ARG A 152 14.83 -4.61 23.98
N LEU A 153 15.66 -3.78 24.60
CA LEU A 153 16.59 -2.89 23.91
C LEU A 153 17.65 -3.67 23.13
N PHE A 154 18.17 -4.76 23.68
CA PHE A 154 19.15 -5.62 23.01
C PHE A 154 18.53 -6.42 21.87
N ALA A 155 17.26 -6.83 21.98
CA ALA A 155 16.54 -7.47 20.88
C ALA A 155 16.32 -6.50 19.69
N LEU A 156 16.13 -5.20 19.97
CA LEU A 156 15.96 -4.17 18.94
C LEU A 156 17.31 -3.63 18.41
N TYR A 157 18.32 -3.56 19.27
CA TYR A 157 19.63 -2.99 18.94
C TYR A 157 20.75 -3.69 19.74
N PRO A 158 21.19 -4.89 19.31
CA PRO A 158 22.14 -5.73 20.05
C PRO A 158 23.46 -5.02 20.37
N SER A 159 23.94 -4.18 19.44
CA SER A 159 25.21 -3.47 19.53
C SER A 159 25.09 -2.08 20.18
N ILE A 160 24.05 -1.82 20.97
CA ILE A 160 23.88 -0.51 21.60
C ILE A 160 25.07 -0.16 22.51
N PRO A 161 25.70 1.02 22.35
CA PRO A 161 26.88 1.37 23.13
C PRO A 161 26.51 1.88 24.53
N PHE A 162 27.21 1.41 25.56
CA PHE A 162 27.00 1.79 26.95
C PHE A 162 27.17 3.30 27.22
N LYS A 163 27.94 4.04 26.39
CA LYS A 163 28.20 5.49 26.57
C LYS A 163 26.95 6.37 26.68
N LYS A 164 25.77 5.82 26.40
CA LYS A 164 24.46 6.47 26.48
C LYS A 164 23.72 6.22 27.81
N PHE A 165 24.31 5.50 28.76
CA PHE A 165 23.74 5.13 30.06
C PHE A 165 24.54 5.71 31.24
N THR A 166 24.00 5.61 32.45
CA THR A 166 24.67 6.02 33.70
C THR A 166 25.71 5.00 34.12
N LYS A 167 26.82 5.45 34.73
CA LYS A 167 27.94 4.56 35.13
C LYS A 167 27.50 3.46 36.09
N ASP A 168 26.55 3.74 36.97
CA ASP A 168 26.05 2.78 37.96
C ASP A 168 25.35 1.58 37.32
N LEU A 169 24.76 1.76 36.13
CA LEU A 169 24.11 0.69 35.37
C LEU A 169 25.12 -0.22 34.65
N LYS A 170 26.42 0.12 34.62
CA LYS A 170 27.42 -0.60 33.83
C LYS A 170 27.51 -2.10 34.14
N PRO A 171 27.51 -2.55 35.41
CA PRO A 171 27.62 -3.97 35.73
C PRO A 171 26.44 -4.75 35.13
N LEU A 172 25.21 -4.33 35.45
CA LEU A 172 23.98 -4.97 34.96
C LEU A 172 23.87 -4.92 33.44
N PHE A 173 24.17 -3.77 32.83
CA PHE A 173 24.13 -3.62 31.37
C PHE A 173 25.11 -4.58 30.68
N THR A 174 26.34 -4.68 31.18
CA THR A 174 27.39 -5.52 30.57
C THR A 174 27.05 -7.00 30.71
N GLU A 175 26.54 -7.39 31.88
CA GLU A 175 26.06 -8.75 32.15
C GLU A 175 24.93 -9.14 31.18
N LEU A 176 23.88 -8.32 31.10
CA LEU A 176 22.72 -8.61 30.25
C LEU A 176 23.07 -8.55 28.76
N GLN A 177 23.91 -7.61 28.31
CA GLN A 177 24.34 -7.55 26.92
C GLN A 177 25.13 -8.81 26.52
N LYS A 178 26.02 -9.28 27.41
CA LYS A 178 26.77 -10.51 27.18
C LYS A 178 25.84 -11.72 27.13
N ALA A 179 24.96 -11.87 28.13
CA ALA A 179 24.01 -12.98 28.19
C ALA A 179 23.08 -13.01 26.96
N HIS A 180 22.62 -11.85 26.51
CA HIS A 180 21.83 -11.74 25.29
C HIS A 180 22.61 -12.13 24.03
N GLY A 181 23.88 -11.72 23.94
CA GLY A 181 24.76 -12.12 22.83
C GLY A 181 25.00 -13.63 22.76
N GLU A 182 25.03 -14.32 23.90
CA GLU A 182 25.16 -15.78 23.99
C GLU A 182 23.91 -16.53 23.48
N LEU A 183 22.74 -15.88 23.42
CA LEU A 183 21.53 -16.49 22.86
C LEU A 183 21.62 -16.69 21.34
N GLY A 184 22.44 -15.87 20.66
CA GLY A 184 22.68 -15.96 19.22
C GLY A 184 21.59 -15.33 18.34
N PHE A 185 21.62 -15.71 17.06
CA PHE A 185 20.77 -15.16 16.00
C PHE A 185 20.08 -16.29 15.23
N THR A 186 18.98 -15.96 14.54
CA THR A 186 18.25 -16.89 13.67
C THR A 186 17.70 -16.19 12.44
N THR A 187 17.22 -16.95 11.46
CA THR A 187 16.46 -16.43 10.33
C THR A 187 14.96 -16.57 10.62
N VAL A 188 14.20 -15.50 10.38
CA VAL A 188 12.74 -15.51 10.47
C VAL A 188 12.12 -15.38 9.08
N SER A 189 11.34 -16.37 8.66
CA SER A 189 10.54 -16.33 7.44
C SER A 189 9.13 -15.85 7.76
N VAL A 190 8.73 -14.69 7.23
CA VAL A 190 7.42 -14.09 7.47
C VAL A 190 6.54 -14.23 6.24
N THR A 191 5.35 -14.80 6.42
CA THR A 191 4.30 -14.91 5.40
C THR A 191 3.03 -14.18 5.84
N THR A 192 2.14 -13.85 4.91
CA THR A 192 0.84 -13.25 5.24
C THR A 192 -0.30 -13.95 4.53
N ASP A 193 -1.47 -13.90 5.15
CA ASP A 193 -2.74 -14.26 4.54
C ASP A 193 -3.69 -13.05 4.55
N PRO A 194 -4.05 -12.47 3.39
CA PRO A 194 -3.58 -12.84 2.04
C PRO A 194 -2.10 -12.48 1.78
N PRO A 195 -1.47 -13.07 0.76
CA PRO A 195 -0.07 -12.83 0.40
C PRO A 195 0.18 -11.43 -0.19
N GLY A 196 1.45 -11.01 -0.23
CA GLY A 196 1.88 -9.78 -0.89
C GLY A 196 1.86 -8.52 -0.02
N ALA A 197 1.60 -8.66 1.29
CA ALA A 197 1.65 -7.54 2.23
C ALA A 197 3.08 -7.05 2.43
N LYS A 198 3.28 -5.74 2.57
CA LYS A 198 4.58 -5.17 2.95
C LYS A 198 4.88 -5.49 4.41
N ILE A 199 6.04 -6.08 4.67
CA ILE A 199 6.51 -6.43 6.00
C ILE A 199 7.56 -5.41 6.46
N TYR A 200 7.38 -4.93 7.67
CA TYR A 200 8.37 -4.17 8.42
C TYR A 200 8.83 -5.03 9.60
N TYR A 201 10.14 -5.10 9.80
CA TYR A 201 10.78 -5.72 10.95
C TYR A 201 11.51 -4.63 11.72
N ASN A 202 11.22 -4.50 13.02
CA ASN A 202 11.83 -3.50 13.91
C ASN A 202 11.88 -2.09 13.27
N PHE A 203 10.73 -1.66 12.75
CA PHE A 203 10.51 -0.35 12.10
C PHE A 203 11.15 -0.14 10.72
N GLU A 204 11.79 -1.16 10.15
CA GLU A 204 12.44 -1.10 8.84
C GLU A 204 11.73 -1.97 7.81
N LEU A 205 11.50 -1.43 6.61
CA LEU A 205 10.85 -2.14 5.51
C LEU A 205 11.73 -3.27 4.99
N GLN A 206 11.22 -4.49 5.00
CA GLN A 206 11.89 -5.68 4.48
C GLN A 206 11.46 -6.02 3.04
N GLY A 207 10.22 -5.68 2.66
CA GLY A 207 9.67 -5.96 1.34
C GLY A 207 8.28 -6.61 1.39
N PRO A 208 7.74 -7.08 0.26
CA PRO A 208 6.49 -7.84 0.22
C PRO A 208 6.67 -9.26 0.77
N SER A 209 5.64 -9.81 1.42
CA SER A 209 5.60 -11.20 1.86
C SER A 209 5.45 -12.17 0.68
N PRO A 210 6.06 -13.37 0.72
CA PRO A 210 6.91 -13.90 1.79
C PRO A 210 8.29 -13.23 1.83
N VAL A 211 8.82 -12.98 3.03
CA VAL A 211 10.16 -12.38 3.23
C VAL A 211 10.97 -13.17 4.26
N LYS A 212 12.29 -13.23 4.07
CA LYS A 212 13.23 -13.79 5.04
C LYS A 212 14.03 -12.65 5.68
N VAL A 213 13.99 -12.57 7.00
CA VAL A 213 14.79 -11.65 7.80
C VAL A 213 15.92 -12.45 8.42
N GLU A 214 17.17 -12.13 8.06
CA GLU A 214 18.37 -12.79 8.55
C GLU A 214 18.89 -12.10 9.82
N GLU A 215 19.76 -12.80 10.56
CA GLU A 215 20.43 -12.27 11.75
C GLU A 215 19.47 -11.66 12.79
N VAL A 216 18.30 -12.28 12.98
CA VAL A 216 17.32 -11.85 13.97
C VAL A 216 17.82 -12.26 15.37
N PRO A 217 18.13 -11.31 16.26
CA PRO A 217 18.54 -11.62 17.62
C PRO A 217 17.42 -12.30 18.41
N ALA A 218 17.80 -13.02 19.46
CA ALA A 218 16.85 -13.50 20.45
C ALA A 218 16.06 -12.34 21.10
N GLY A 219 14.84 -12.61 21.56
CA GLY A 219 13.99 -11.64 22.25
C GLY A 219 12.80 -11.17 21.43
N GLU A 220 12.23 -10.01 21.78
CA GLU A 220 11.03 -9.48 21.14
C GLU A 220 11.38 -8.81 19.79
N ALA A 221 10.79 -9.32 18.72
CA ALA A 221 10.76 -8.69 17.40
C ALA A 221 9.40 -8.03 17.14
N ILE A 222 9.41 -6.82 16.57
CA ILE A 222 8.19 -6.12 16.18
C ILE A 222 8.00 -6.30 14.68
N LEU A 223 6.87 -6.92 14.31
CA LEU A 223 6.45 -7.09 12.92
C LEU A 223 5.24 -6.21 12.64
N LEU A 224 5.26 -5.52 11.50
CA LEU A 224 4.10 -4.82 10.96
C LEU A 224 3.86 -5.31 9.53
N ALA A 225 2.65 -5.76 9.26
CA ALA A 225 2.19 -6.13 7.93
C ALA A 225 1.17 -5.11 7.40
N VAL A 226 1.36 -4.67 6.16
CA VAL A 226 0.57 -3.61 5.53
C VAL A 226 0.15 -4.03 4.13
N LEU A 227 -1.16 -4.07 3.88
CA LEU A 227 -1.72 -4.37 2.56
C LEU A 227 -2.91 -3.42 2.28
N PRO A 228 -2.93 -2.70 1.14
CA PRO A 228 -4.06 -1.83 0.79
C PRO A 228 -5.40 -2.56 0.86
N GLY A 229 -6.40 -1.91 1.44
CA GLY A 229 -7.72 -2.49 1.69
C GLY A 229 -7.81 -3.36 2.94
N TYR A 230 -6.71 -3.62 3.64
CA TYR A 230 -6.65 -4.35 4.90
C TYR A 230 -6.23 -3.44 6.06
N GLU A 231 -6.64 -3.81 7.27
CA GLU A 231 -6.17 -3.17 8.50
C GLU A 231 -4.69 -3.50 8.71
N PRO A 232 -3.84 -2.51 9.04
CA PRO A 232 -2.45 -2.77 9.41
C PRO A 232 -2.38 -3.69 10.63
N GLN A 233 -1.61 -4.77 10.53
CA GLN A 233 -1.49 -5.77 11.58
C GLN A 233 -0.11 -5.67 12.23
N VAL A 234 -0.09 -5.48 13.55
CA VAL A 234 1.14 -5.41 14.36
C VAL A 234 1.21 -6.64 15.24
N GLU A 235 2.35 -7.33 15.22
CA GLU A 235 2.59 -8.49 16.07
C GLU A 235 3.96 -8.41 16.73
N ARG A 236 4.04 -8.95 17.95
CA ARG A 236 5.27 -9.08 18.72
C ARG A 236 5.65 -10.54 18.75
N LEU A 237 6.72 -10.88 18.05
CA LEU A 237 7.22 -12.23 17.96
C LEU A 237 8.30 -12.45 19.02
N ALA A 238 8.10 -13.40 19.91
CA ALA A 238 9.14 -13.86 20.81
C ALA A 238 10.08 -14.80 20.04
N VAL A 239 11.27 -14.31 19.71
CA VAL A 239 12.27 -15.03 18.92
C VAL A 239 13.19 -15.82 19.85
N THR A 240 13.22 -17.13 19.65
CA THR A 240 14.24 -18.02 20.23
C THR A 240 15.09 -18.54 19.07
N PRO A 241 16.42 -18.36 19.10
CA PRO A 241 17.28 -18.83 18.02
C PRO A 241 17.22 -20.34 17.83
N LYS A 242 17.12 -20.78 16.57
CA LYS A 242 17.03 -22.20 16.16
C LYS A 242 17.81 -22.40 14.86
N ALA A 243 18.47 -23.55 14.73
CA ALA A 243 19.26 -23.87 13.53
C ALA A 243 18.43 -23.88 12.24
N GLU A 244 17.16 -24.27 12.31
CA GLU A 244 16.25 -24.39 11.15
C GLU A 244 15.57 -23.06 10.79
N GLY A 245 15.77 -22.00 11.59
CA GLY A 245 14.99 -20.76 11.48
C GLY A 245 13.61 -20.85 12.12
N THR A 246 12.86 -19.75 12.03
CA THR A 246 11.48 -19.64 12.52
C THR A 246 10.57 -19.21 11.37
N THR A 247 9.43 -19.87 11.20
CA THR A 247 8.39 -19.40 10.26
C THR A 247 7.27 -18.74 11.05
N HIS A 248 6.82 -17.57 10.60
CA HIS A 248 5.73 -16.81 11.20
C HIS A 248 4.72 -16.39 10.14
N THR A 249 3.43 -16.53 10.43
CA THR A 249 2.35 -16.18 9.50
C THR A 249 1.43 -15.15 10.15
N MET A 250 1.22 -14.01 9.48
CA MET A 250 0.32 -12.95 9.93
C MET A 250 -0.97 -12.96 9.11
N THR A 251 -2.13 -12.99 9.78
CA THR A 251 -3.44 -12.94 9.11
C THR A 251 -3.98 -11.52 9.14
N LEU A 252 -4.34 -10.97 7.98
CA LEU A 252 -4.81 -9.58 7.86
C LEU A 252 -6.34 -9.51 7.85
N LYS A 253 -6.87 -8.51 8.55
CA LYS A 253 -8.31 -8.24 8.56
C LYS A 253 -8.68 -7.31 7.41
N PRO A 254 -9.69 -7.63 6.59
CA PRO A 254 -10.16 -6.70 5.57
C PRO A 254 -10.65 -5.41 6.21
N GLY A 255 -10.33 -4.26 5.63
CA GLY A 255 -10.84 -2.96 6.05
C GLY A 255 -12.29 -2.73 5.59
N PRO A 256 -12.93 -1.61 5.99
CA PRO A 256 -14.36 -1.38 5.79
C PRO A 256 -14.83 -1.50 4.33
N VAL A 257 -14.02 -1.00 3.40
CA VAL A 257 -14.34 -1.05 1.97
C VAL A 257 -14.31 -2.50 1.47
N LEU A 258 -13.26 -3.28 1.76
CA LEU A 258 -13.22 -4.68 1.36
C LEU A 258 -14.30 -5.51 2.06
N GLN A 259 -14.63 -5.23 3.32
CA GLN A 259 -15.74 -5.88 4.02
C GLN A 259 -17.07 -5.63 3.31
N ALA A 260 -17.32 -4.40 2.84
CA ALA A 260 -18.53 -4.07 2.10
C ALA A 260 -18.61 -4.75 0.72
N LEU A 261 -17.47 -5.02 0.08
CA LEU A 261 -17.42 -5.62 -1.26
C LEU A 261 -17.36 -7.15 -1.24
N SER A 262 -16.76 -7.75 -0.23
CA SER A 262 -16.49 -9.19 -0.18
C SER A 262 -17.71 -10.08 -0.37
N PRO A 263 -18.90 -9.77 0.21
CA PRO A 263 -20.11 -10.58 0.00
C PRO A 263 -20.54 -10.65 -1.47
N ALA A 264 -20.25 -9.62 -2.28
CA ALA A 264 -20.62 -9.58 -3.69
C ALA A 264 -19.92 -10.67 -4.53
N ARG A 265 -18.84 -11.27 -4.02
CA ARG A 265 -18.16 -12.40 -4.66
C ARG A 265 -19.10 -13.60 -4.86
N ALA A 266 -20.00 -13.87 -3.91
CA ALA A 266 -20.93 -14.99 -4.00
C ALA A 266 -21.98 -14.82 -5.12
N GLU A 267 -22.16 -13.59 -5.62
CA GLU A 267 -23.19 -13.23 -6.60
C GLU A 267 -22.62 -13.05 -8.02
N LEU A 268 -21.33 -13.29 -8.24
CA LEU A 268 -20.67 -13.08 -9.54
C LEU A 268 -21.32 -13.80 -10.71
N GLY A 269 -21.84 -15.02 -10.47
CA GLY A 269 -22.49 -15.87 -11.46
C GLY A 269 -23.97 -15.57 -11.69
N LEU A 270 -24.56 -14.63 -10.94
CA LEU A 270 -25.98 -14.29 -11.07
C LEU A 270 -26.22 -13.35 -12.25
N THR A 271 -27.36 -13.54 -12.92
CA THR A 271 -27.80 -12.65 -14.01
C THR A 271 -28.44 -11.36 -13.51
N THR A 272 -28.82 -11.30 -12.23
CA THR A 272 -29.37 -10.14 -11.56
C THR A 272 -28.43 -9.66 -10.45
N ALA A 273 -28.47 -8.37 -10.14
CA ALA A 273 -27.77 -7.81 -8.99
C ALA A 273 -28.51 -8.25 -7.72
N GLY A 274 -27.91 -9.17 -6.96
CA GLY A 274 -28.46 -9.61 -5.70
C GLY A 274 -28.25 -8.59 -4.57
N PRO A 275 -28.71 -8.90 -3.35
CA PRO A 275 -28.59 -8.01 -2.21
C PRO A 275 -27.15 -7.57 -1.91
N ALA A 276 -26.17 -8.46 -2.07
CA ALA A 276 -24.77 -8.11 -1.79
C ALA A 276 -24.18 -7.16 -2.84
N VAL A 277 -24.45 -7.39 -4.13
CA VAL A 277 -24.05 -6.48 -5.21
C VAL A 277 -24.70 -5.10 -5.02
N LEU A 278 -25.99 -5.04 -4.70
CA LEU A 278 -26.70 -3.79 -4.48
C LEU A 278 -26.18 -3.05 -3.23
N ALA A 279 -25.87 -3.76 -2.15
CA ALA A 279 -25.25 -3.18 -0.96
C ALA A 279 -23.87 -2.58 -1.26
N ALA A 280 -23.04 -3.29 -2.02
CA ALA A 280 -21.74 -2.79 -2.48
C ALA A 280 -21.86 -1.52 -3.33
N MET A 281 -22.78 -1.48 -4.28
CA MET A 281 -23.06 -0.28 -5.09
C MET A 281 -23.49 0.91 -4.24
N ASN A 282 -24.36 0.68 -3.25
CA ASN A 282 -24.85 1.71 -2.34
C ASN A 282 -23.72 2.25 -1.46
N TYR A 283 -22.88 1.36 -0.94
CA TYR A 283 -21.71 1.73 -0.14
C TYR A 283 -20.73 2.60 -0.94
N LEU A 284 -20.41 2.18 -2.18
CA LEU A 284 -19.51 2.92 -3.07
C LEU A 284 -20.17 4.14 -3.74
N LYS A 285 -21.49 4.30 -3.62
CA LYS A 285 -22.30 5.34 -4.27
C LYS A 285 -22.10 5.39 -5.78
N VAL A 286 -22.20 4.22 -6.43
CA VAL A 286 -22.02 4.07 -7.88
C VAL A 286 -23.25 3.53 -8.60
N ASP A 287 -23.37 3.85 -9.89
CA ASP A 287 -24.42 3.32 -10.77
C ASP A 287 -24.02 1.97 -11.38
N ILE A 288 -22.73 1.80 -11.69
CA ILE A 288 -22.17 0.59 -12.28
C ILE A 288 -21.17 -0.04 -11.31
N LEU A 289 -21.29 -1.35 -11.07
CA LEU A 289 -20.30 -2.13 -10.34
C LEU A 289 -19.62 -3.11 -11.29
N VAL A 290 -18.29 -3.07 -11.34
CA VAL A 290 -17.47 -4.03 -12.08
C VAL A 290 -16.81 -4.95 -11.08
N LEU A 291 -17.11 -6.24 -11.14
CA LEU A 291 -16.44 -7.24 -10.32
C LEU A 291 -15.64 -8.15 -11.21
N VAL A 292 -14.36 -8.35 -10.89
CA VAL A 292 -13.51 -9.28 -11.62
C VAL A 292 -13.06 -10.37 -10.68
N HIS A 293 -13.04 -11.60 -11.16
CA HIS A 293 -12.56 -12.75 -10.43
C HIS A 293 -11.41 -13.40 -11.18
N PHE A 294 -10.29 -13.56 -10.48
CA PHE A 294 -9.12 -14.29 -10.93
C PHE A 294 -9.15 -15.68 -10.30
N ASP A 295 -9.37 -16.70 -11.13
CA ASP A 295 -9.25 -18.10 -10.77
C ASP A 295 -7.88 -18.60 -11.25
N ILE A 296 -6.93 -18.66 -10.32
CA ILE A 296 -5.52 -18.95 -10.58
C ILE A 296 -5.31 -20.47 -10.55
N LYS A 297 -5.19 -21.09 -11.74
CA LYS A 297 -4.99 -22.54 -11.88
C LYS A 297 -3.54 -22.97 -11.70
N GLY A 298 -2.60 -22.05 -11.95
CA GLY A 298 -1.18 -22.29 -11.79
C GLY A 298 -0.34 -21.07 -12.19
N PRO A 299 0.99 -21.20 -12.24
CA PRO A 299 1.90 -20.08 -12.51
C PRO A 299 1.77 -19.48 -13.92
N ARG A 300 1.15 -20.21 -14.86
CA ARG A 300 0.99 -19.83 -16.28
C ARG A 300 -0.45 -19.82 -16.77
N GLU A 301 -1.40 -20.09 -15.88
CA GLU A 301 -2.82 -20.18 -16.25
C GLU A 301 -3.68 -19.48 -15.20
N LEU A 302 -4.34 -18.41 -15.64
CA LEU A 302 -5.28 -17.62 -14.86
C LEU A 302 -6.53 -17.36 -15.69
N ILE A 303 -7.69 -17.61 -15.11
CA ILE A 303 -8.98 -17.32 -15.73
C ILE A 303 -9.55 -16.04 -15.11
N MET A 304 -9.68 -15.00 -15.93
CA MET A 304 -10.35 -13.75 -15.56
C MET A 304 -11.82 -13.83 -15.94
N THR A 305 -12.71 -13.66 -14.96
CA THR A 305 -14.15 -13.53 -15.19
C THR A 305 -14.62 -12.16 -14.71
N GLY A 306 -15.15 -11.36 -15.62
CA GLY A 306 -15.54 -10.00 -15.38
C GLY A 306 -17.02 -9.77 -15.53
N SER A 307 -17.68 -9.31 -14.48
CA SER A 307 -19.12 -9.07 -14.43
C SER A 307 -19.41 -7.58 -14.25
N VAL A 308 -20.28 -7.03 -15.10
CA VAL A 308 -20.73 -5.64 -15.05
C VAL A 308 -22.19 -5.61 -14.62
N PHE A 309 -22.48 -4.96 -13.50
CA PHE A 309 -23.83 -4.80 -12.97
C PHE A 309 -24.26 -3.34 -12.98
N ASP A 310 -25.55 -3.08 -13.21
CA ASP A 310 -26.14 -1.73 -13.14
C ASP A 310 -27.19 -1.66 -12.05
N ARG A 311 -27.01 -0.70 -11.14
CA ARG A 311 -27.89 -0.46 -10.00
C ARG A 311 -29.32 -0.12 -10.42
N ARG A 312 -29.48 0.59 -11.54
CA ARG A 312 -30.78 1.14 -12.00
C ARG A 312 -31.66 0.04 -12.59
N THR A 313 -31.06 -0.83 -13.37
CA THR A 313 -31.76 -1.96 -14.01
C THR A 313 -31.73 -3.21 -13.14
N GLN A 314 -30.86 -3.27 -12.13
CA GLN A 314 -30.63 -4.41 -11.23
C GLN A 314 -30.26 -5.70 -11.97
N VAL A 315 -29.66 -5.59 -13.15
CA VAL A 315 -29.21 -6.73 -13.95
C VAL A 315 -27.70 -6.74 -14.13
N ARG A 316 -27.16 -7.93 -14.36
CA ARG A 316 -25.82 -8.10 -14.91
C ARG A 316 -25.87 -7.80 -16.40
N LEU A 317 -25.28 -6.67 -16.78
CA LEU A 317 -25.23 -6.19 -18.16
C LEU A 317 -24.32 -7.03 -19.05
N LYS A 318 -23.22 -7.54 -18.49
CA LYS A 318 -22.23 -8.32 -19.24
C LYS A 318 -21.46 -9.24 -18.30
N GLU A 319 -21.08 -10.39 -18.83
CA GLU A 319 -20.02 -11.24 -18.30
C GLU A 319 -19.00 -11.49 -19.41
N VAL A 320 -17.71 -11.40 -19.08
CA VAL A 320 -16.60 -11.71 -19.99
C VAL A 320 -15.66 -12.68 -19.30
N LYS A 321 -15.37 -13.82 -19.93
CA LYS A 321 -14.41 -14.79 -19.44
C LYS A 321 -13.21 -14.87 -20.36
N LYS A 322 -11.99 -14.80 -19.81
CA LYS A 322 -10.74 -14.86 -20.58
C LYS A 322 -9.65 -15.61 -19.81
N THR A 323 -9.08 -16.64 -20.43
CA THR A 323 -7.88 -17.30 -19.92
C THR A 323 -6.64 -16.56 -20.42
N VAL A 324 -5.68 -16.31 -19.52
CA VAL A 324 -4.42 -15.61 -19.78
C VAL A 324 -3.25 -16.29 -19.07
N ASP A 325 -2.05 -16.15 -19.63
CA ASP A 325 -0.80 -16.43 -18.92
C ASP A 325 -0.36 -15.12 -18.22
N PRO A 326 -0.38 -15.05 -16.88
CA PRO A 326 -0.05 -13.83 -16.15
C PRO A 326 1.40 -13.38 -16.36
N GLN A 327 2.31 -14.27 -16.81
CA GLN A 327 3.71 -13.94 -17.07
C GLN A 327 3.92 -13.25 -18.42
N THR A 328 3.02 -13.44 -19.38
CA THR A 328 3.20 -12.94 -20.76
C THR A 328 2.09 -12.02 -21.23
N VAL A 329 1.06 -11.79 -20.42
CA VAL A 329 -0.07 -10.92 -20.76
C VAL A 329 0.38 -9.47 -20.97
N THR A 330 0.02 -8.87 -22.09
CA THR A 330 0.42 -7.50 -22.42
C THR A 330 -0.62 -6.47 -21.96
N PRO A 331 -0.22 -5.20 -21.73
CA PRO A 331 -1.16 -4.12 -21.43
C PRO A 331 -2.25 -3.93 -22.50
N GLU A 332 -1.96 -4.18 -23.78
CA GLU A 332 -2.96 -4.17 -24.86
C GLU A 332 -4.02 -5.24 -24.64
N GLN A 333 -3.63 -6.47 -24.30
CA GLN A 333 -4.57 -7.56 -24.05
C GLN A 333 -5.48 -7.26 -22.85
N VAL A 334 -4.93 -6.65 -21.80
CA VAL A 334 -5.70 -6.19 -20.64
C VAL A 334 -6.71 -5.11 -21.04
N ARG A 335 -6.29 -4.13 -21.85
CA ARG A 335 -7.19 -3.08 -22.38
C ARG A 335 -8.30 -3.66 -23.27
N THR A 336 -7.99 -4.62 -24.13
CA THR A 336 -9.00 -5.32 -24.95
C THR A 336 -9.99 -6.07 -24.09
N TYR A 337 -9.53 -6.74 -23.03
CA TYR A 337 -10.40 -7.41 -22.07
C TYR A 337 -11.36 -6.40 -21.41
N VAL A 338 -10.88 -5.27 -20.89
CA VAL A 338 -11.73 -4.22 -20.30
C VAL A 338 -12.72 -3.67 -21.32
N ALA A 339 -12.30 -3.39 -22.55
CA ALA A 339 -13.19 -2.89 -23.60
C ALA A 339 -14.35 -3.86 -23.87
N SER A 340 -14.08 -5.17 -23.91
CA SER A 340 -15.10 -6.20 -24.16
C SER A 340 -16.16 -6.30 -23.05
N MET A 341 -15.86 -5.84 -21.81
CA MET A 341 -16.83 -5.79 -20.71
C MET A 341 -17.95 -4.77 -20.96
N PHE A 342 -17.69 -3.75 -21.77
CA PHE A 342 -18.65 -2.69 -22.07
C PHE A 342 -19.15 -2.73 -23.52
N GLU A 343 -18.66 -3.68 -24.32
CA GLU A 343 -19.05 -3.81 -25.72
C GLU A 343 -20.51 -4.27 -25.85
N GLY A 344 -21.30 -3.47 -26.58
CA GLY A 344 -22.73 -3.72 -26.78
C GLY A 344 -23.60 -3.44 -25.55
N VAL A 345 -23.02 -2.92 -24.46
CA VAL A 345 -23.71 -2.67 -23.19
C VAL A 345 -24.42 -1.31 -23.22
N ARG A 346 -25.65 -1.29 -22.71
CA ARG A 346 -26.37 -0.04 -22.42
C ARG A 346 -26.01 0.47 -21.04
N LEU A 347 -25.56 1.72 -20.98
CA LEU A 347 -25.12 2.40 -19.77
C LEU A 347 -26.06 3.55 -19.38
N ASP A 348 -27.20 3.68 -20.07
CA ASP A 348 -28.23 4.70 -19.87
C ASP A 348 -29.30 4.30 -18.83
N GLY A 349 -29.17 3.12 -18.20
CA GLY A 349 -30.11 2.64 -17.19
C GLY A 349 -31.43 2.13 -17.76
N LYS A 350 -31.49 1.85 -19.07
CA LYS A 350 -32.66 1.31 -19.76
C LYS A 350 -32.42 -0.14 -20.17
N ILE A 351 -33.49 -0.94 -20.10
CA ILE A 351 -33.50 -2.34 -20.53
C ILE A 351 -33.86 -2.42 -22.04
N GLY A 352 -33.30 -3.40 -22.76
CA GLY A 352 -33.58 -3.66 -24.18
C GLY A 352 -32.47 -3.21 -25.14
N PRO A 353 -32.49 -3.59 -26.42
CA PRO A 353 -31.42 -3.26 -27.37
C PRO A 353 -31.26 -1.75 -27.53
N LYS A 354 -30.02 -1.27 -27.65
CA LYS A 354 -29.76 0.14 -27.97
C LYS A 354 -30.45 0.42 -29.30
N PRO A 355 -31.31 1.44 -29.44
CA PRO A 355 -31.95 1.74 -30.72
C PRO A 355 -30.83 1.89 -31.76
N GLY A 356 -30.82 0.96 -32.72
CA GLY A 356 -29.79 0.94 -33.74
C GLY A 356 -29.82 2.26 -34.49
N LYS A 357 -28.66 2.84 -34.77
CA LYS A 357 -28.57 3.81 -35.87
C LYS A 357 -28.91 3.03 -37.14
N THR A 358 -30.18 3.06 -37.55
CA THR A 358 -30.64 2.57 -38.85
C THR A 358 -30.13 3.52 -39.92
N GLY A 359 -28.85 3.37 -40.25
CA GLY A 359 -28.22 3.90 -41.45
C GLY A 359 -27.41 2.77 -42.09
N PRO A 360 -27.23 2.77 -43.41
CA PRO A 360 -26.60 1.66 -44.12
C PRO A 360 -25.22 1.35 -43.54
N LYS A 361 -24.99 0.08 -43.18
CA LYS A 361 -23.68 -0.41 -42.76
C LYS A 361 -22.69 -0.16 -43.91
N LYS A 362 -21.78 0.80 -43.73
CA LYS A 362 -20.59 0.91 -44.58
C LYS A 362 -19.73 -0.36 -44.39
N PRO A 363 -19.07 -0.86 -45.44
CA PRO A 363 -18.26 -2.07 -45.37
C PRO A 363 -17.20 -1.96 -44.27
N GLU A 364 -16.95 -3.08 -43.59
CA GLU A 364 -16.06 -3.24 -42.46
C GLU A 364 -14.61 -2.93 -42.86
N GLY A 365 -14.22 -1.66 -42.76
CA GLY A 365 -12.84 -1.26 -42.54
C GLY A 365 -12.44 -1.49 -41.08
N PRO A 366 -11.13 -1.47 -40.75
CA PRO A 366 -10.64 -1.79 -39.41
C PRO A 366 -11.42 -1.01 -38.36
N GLY A 367 -12.04 -1.74 -37.43
CA GLY A 367 -13.17 -1.26 -36.62
C GLY A 367 -12.94 0.14 -36.05
N PHE A 368 -13.98 0.96 -36.04
CA PHE A 368 -14.00 2.37 -35.61
C PHE A 368 -13.24 2.63 -34.28
N LEU A 369 -13.19 1.66 -33.37
CA LEU A 369 -12.37 1.72 -32.15
C LEU A 369 -10.85 1.74 -32.45
N SER A 370 -10.36 0.95 -33.40
CA SER A 370 -8.95 0.95 -33.83
C SER A 370 -8.48 2.31 -34.36
N GLY A 371 -9.36 3.04 -35.05
CA GLY A 371 -9.11 4.38 -35.60
C GLY A 371 -9.12 5.51 -34.56
N MET A 372 -9.91 5.37 -33.49
CA MET A 372 -9.94 6.36 -32.40
C MET A 372 -8.66 6.30 -31.55
N TRP A 373 -8.08 5.11 -31.38
CA TRP A 373 -6.85 4.91 -30.61
C TRP A 373 -5.56 5.13 -31.43
N THR A 374 -5.65 5.17 -32.77
CA THR A 374 -4.53 5.65 -33.62
C THR A 374 -4.26 7.15 -33.46
N SER A 375 -5.23 7.96 -33.04
CA SER A 375 -4.98 9.38 -32.72
C SER A 375 -4.20 9.60 -31.41
N VAL A 376 -4.01 8.55 -30.60
CA VAL A 376 -3.06 8.54 -29.48
C VAL A 376 -1.65 8.16 -29.96
N LYS A 377 -1.52 7.53 -31.15
CA LYS A 377 -0.23 7.14 -31.74
C LYS A 377 0.57 8.30 -32.35
N THR A 378 0.04 9.53 -32.37
CA THR A 378 0.75 10.71 -32.86
C THR A 378 1.38 11.57 -31.75
N LEU A 379 1.51 11.02 -30.54
CA LEU A 379 2.45 11.57 -29.55
C LEU A 379 3.86 11.06 -29.90
N PRO A 380 4.84 11.95 -30.15
CA PRO A 380 6.10 11.54 -30.74
C PRO A 380 6.87 10.58 -29.84
N GLU A 381 7.32 9.49 -30.45
CA GLU A 381 8.28 8.50 -29.94
C GLU A 381 9.59 9.18 -29.51
N LYS A 382 9.61 9.81 -28.33
CA LYS A 382 10.88 10.15 -27.69
C LYS A 382 11.38 8.90 -26.98
N LYS A 383 12.52 8.39 -27.44
CA LYS A 383 13.33 7.28 -26.88
C LYS A 383 13.65 7.37 -25.37
N TYR A 384 13.16 8.39 -24.67
CA TYR A 384 13.23 8.54 -23.22
C TYR A 384 11.94 8.16 -22.47
N PHE A 385 10.86 7.77 -23.16
CA PHE A 385 9.57 7.50 -22.53
C PHE A 385 9.55 6.24 -21.63
N TRP A 386 10.37 5.23 -21.95
CA TRP A 386 10.45 3.97 -21.19
C TRP A 386 11.48 3.97 -20.05
N HIS A 387 12.25 5.04 -19.87
CA HIS A 387 13.12 5.21 -18.69
C HIS A 387 12.41 5.88 -17.50
N THR A 388 11.15 6.30 -17.66
CA THR A 388 10.43 7.04 -16.61
C THR A 388 9.44 6.18 -15.80
N MET A 389 9.18 4.91 -16.16
CA MET A 389 8.18 4.08 -15.45
C MET A 389 8.65 2.67 -15.09
N GLY A 390 9.96 2.42 -15.03
CA GLY A 390 10.49 1.19 -14.44
C GLY A 390 12.01 1.17 -14.36
N GLY A 391 12.56 1.46 -13.17
CA GLY A 391 13.98 1.19 -12.90
C GLY A 391 14.68 2.11 -11.90
N ILE A 392 14.26 2.03 -10.63
CA ILE A 392 15.06 2.22 -9.39
C ILE A 392 15.78 3.57 -9.19
N GLY A 393 15.27 4.35 -8.22
CA GLY A 393 16.07 5.28 -7.44
C GLY A 393 15.42 6.63 -7.15
N GLY A 394 14.87 6.79 -5.94
CA GLY A 394 14.79 8.10 -5.30
C GLY A 394 13.44 8.83 -5.33
N ALA A 395 12.77 8.78 -4.17
CA ALA A 395 11.98 9.85 -3.56
C ALA A 395 10.66 10.34 -4.23
N LEU A 396 9.55 9.98 -3.57
CA LEU A 396 8.51 10.88 -3.05
C LEU A 396 7.83 11.91 -4.00
N VAL A 397 6.51 11.76 -4.16
CA VAL A 397 5.57 12.86 -3.80
C VAL A 397 4.49 12.28 -2.90
N VAL A 398 4.83 12.26 -1.61
CA VAL A 398 3.90 12.49 -0.51
C VAL A 398 3.29 13.88 -0.70
N GLY A 399 2.00 14.04 -0.43
CA GLY A 399 1.35 15.34 -0.33
C GLY A 399 2.17 16.26 0.58
N ALA A 400 2.67 17.35 0.00
CA ALA A 400 3.54 18.29 0.67
C ALA A 400 2.78 19.03 1.80
N ILE A 401 3.21 18.79 3.04
CA ILE A 401 3.45 19.89 3.97
C ILE A 401 4.97 20.06 4.03
N VAL A 402 5.38 21.29 3.71
CA VAL A 402 6.74 21.78 3.59
C VAL A 402 7.49 21.68 4.92
N THR A 403 8.71 21.13 4.90
CA THR A 403 9.80 21.67 5.71
C THR A 403 11.09 21.59 4.89
N ALA A 404 11.37 22.69 4.22
CA ALA A 404 12.69 23.00 3.71
C ALA A 404 13.60 23.36 4.91
N VAL A 405 14.58 22.50 5.23
CA VAL A 405 15.90 22.91 5.76
C VAL A 405 16.90 21.78 5.47
N MET A 406 17.76 22.02 4.48
CA MET A 406 19.05 21.37 4.17
C MET A 406 19.63 22.30 3.08
N LEU A 407 20.74 23.03 3.20
CA LEU A 407 21.97 22.80 3.93
C LEU A 407 22.68 24.16 4.19
N SER A 408 23.17 24.36 5.40
CA SER A 408 24.47 25.04 5.61
C SER A 408 25.28 24.10 6.48
N GLY A 409 26.51 23.82 6.04
CA GLY A 409 27.34 22.72 6.50
C GLY A 409 27.72 22.77 7.98
N GLU A 410 27.85 21.59 8.56
CA GLU A 410 29.07 21.13 9.25
C GLU A 410 28.91 19.66 9.69
N ASN A 411 29.96 18.87 9.44
CA ASN A 411 30.28 17.55 10.00
C ASN A 411 29.30 16.37 9.82
N THR A 412 29.53 15.57 8.77
CA THR A 412 29.02 14.20 8.65
C THR A 412 30.14 13.22 8.32
N ASP A 413 30.97 12.88 9.31
CA ASP A 413 32.02 11.84 9.17
C ASP A 413 31.92 10.65 10.15
N GLU A 414 30.90 10.56 11.02
CA GLU A 414 30.94 9.57 12.12
C GLU A 414 30.01 8.34 11.99
N PHE A 415 29.30 8.11 10.88
CA PHE A 415 28.34 6.98 10.78
C PHE A 415 28.59 5.96 9.66
N ARG A 416 29.72 6.05 8.94
CA ARG A 416 30.08 5.13 7.84
C ARG A 416 31.21 4.13 8.15
N ARG A 417 31.61 3.93 9.42
CA ARG A 417 32.79 3.11 9.77
C ARG A 417 32.58 1.87 10.66
N THR A 418 31.38 1.38 10.91
CA THR A 418 31.21 0.23 11.87
C THR A 418 30.42 -0.99 11.37
N THR A 419 30.39 -1.25 10.07
CA THR A 419 30.13 -2.61 9.54
C THR A 419 31.28 -3.00 8.64
N GLY A 420 32.37 -3.45 9.27
CA GLY A 420 33.53 -3.99 8.58
C GLY A 420 33.30 -5.44 8.20
N SER A 421 32.75 -5.70 7.01
CA SER A 421 32.97 -6.97 6.31
C SER A 421 34.24 -6.82 5.47
N LYS A 422 35.37 -7.27 6.03
CA LYS A 422 36.59 -7.51 5.25
C LYS A 422 36.35 -8.75 4.40
N LEU A 423 36.16 -8.55 3.10
CA LEU A 423 36.37 -9.56 2.08
C LEU A 423 37.87 -9.91 2.08
N VAL A 424 38.21 -11.09 2.60
CA VAL A 424 39.50 -11.74 2.38
C VAL A 424 39.20 -13.00 1.57
N LEU A 425 39.42 -12.94 0.26
CA LEU A 425 39.61 -14.12 -0.56
C LEU A 425 41.11 -14.19 -0.87
N GLY A 426 41.77 -15.15 -0.24
CA GLY A 426 43.10 -15.62 -0.59
C GLY A 426 42.99 -17.04 -1.12
N PHE A 427 43.56 -17.22 -2.32
CA PHE A 427 43.70 -18.42 -3.14
C PHE A 427 42.47 -18.85 -3.96
#